data_AF-A0A5A7NQA5-F1
#
_entry.id   AF-A0A5A7NQA5-F1
#
_cell.length_a   1.000
_cell.length_b   1.000
_cell.length_c   1.000
_cell.angle_alpha   90.00
_cell.angle_beta   90.00
_cell.angle_gamma   90.00
#
_symmetry.space_group_name_H-M   'P 1'
#
loop_
_entity.id
_entity.type
_entity.pdbx_description
1 polymer ?
#
loop_
_entity_poly.entity_id
_entity_poly.type
_entity_poly.pdbx_seq_one_letter_code
_entity_poly.pdbx_strand_id
1 'polypeptide(L)'
;MTATASVSDCTVTNCSFNDHSHCGAAGITIGGGEDHASCATFIDTGTHGGLPKVLATVGACQRSECVHNNDLMCGAPEVHVGPGADNADCLTYKHGGGETGGQAAGMAGGGNSELAGAHVPEETGGLAGGPVGEPTD
;
A
#
# COMPACT_ATOMS: atom_id res chain seq x y z
N MET A 1 -25.83 12.39 -14.36
CA MET A 1 -25.48 11.82 -13.04
C MET A 1 -24.08 11.27 -13.17
N THR A 2 -23.11 11.83 -12.47
CA THR A 2 -21.75 11.28 -12.48
C THR A 2 -21.76 10.09 -11.53
N ALA A 3 -21.64 8.88 -12.06
CA ALA A 3 -21.49 7.68 -11.25
C ALA A 3 -20.08 7.70 -10.63
N THR A 4 -19.97 7.43 -9.33
CA THR A 4 -18.68 7.26 -8.65
C THR A 4 -17.93 6.06 -9.24
N ALA A 5 -16.64 6.20 -9.51
CA ALA A 5 -15.81 5.12 -10.04
C ALA A 5 -15.81 3.90 -9.11
N SER A 6 -16.04 2.70 -9.65
CA SER A 6 -15.96 1.45 -8.90
C SER A 6 -14.51 1.01 -8.69
N VAL A 7 -14.22 0.42 -7.54
CA VAL A 7 -12.96 -0.28 -7.28
C VAL A 7 -13.10 -1.69 -7.84
N SER A 8 -12.39 -1.97 -8.93
CA SER A 8 -12.43 -3.29 -9.59
C SER A 8 -11.70 -4.35 -8.76
N ASP A 9 -10.54 -3.99 -8.22
CA ASP A 9 -9.78 -4.86 -7.32
C ASP A 9 -8.92 -4.07 -6.32
N CYS A 10 -8.62 -4.75 -5.21
CA CYS A 10 -7.64 -4.33 -4.21
C CYS A 10 -6.73 -5.51 -3.89
N THR A 11 -5.47 -5.48 -4.30
CA THR A 11 -4.51 -6.59 -4.13
C THR A 11 -3.72 -6.52 -2.82
N VAL A 12 -4.07 -5.58 -1.93
CA VAL A 12 -3.38 -5.34 -0.65
C VAL A 12 -3.80 -6.39 0.37
N THR A 13 -2.85 -7.18 0.87
CA THR A 13 -3.14 -8.35 1.70
C THR A 13 -3.41 -8.03 3.18
N ASN A 14 -2.89 -6.91 3.70
CA ASN A 14 -3.07 -6.51 5.10
C ASN A 14 -4.14 -5.43 5.31
N CYS A 15 -4.93 -5.11 4.28
CA CYS A 15 -6.03 -4.16 4.42
C CYS A 15 -7.26 -4.84 5.04
N SER A 16 -7.75 -4.30 6.17
CA SER A 16 -8.88 -4.86 6.91
C SER A 16 -10.21 -4.77 6.16
N PHE A 17 -10.33 -3.85 5.18
CA PHE A 17 -11.49 -3.79 4.28
C PHE A 17 -11.38 -4.72 3.08
N ASN A 18 -10.22 -5.35 2.87
CA ASN A 18 -10.01 -6.21 1.71
C ASN A 18 -10.30 -7.67 2.07
N ASP A 19 -11.10 -8.31 1.23
CA ASP A 19 -11.31 -9.75 1.23
C ASP A 19 -10.74 -10.33 -0.06
N HIS A 20 -9.56 -10.96 0.04
CA HIS A 20 -8.76 -11.45 -1.08
C HIS A 20 -8.37 -10.35 -2.07
N SER A 21 -9.21 -10.09 -3.08
CA SER A 21 -9.02 -9.03 -4.08
C SER A 21 -10.18 -8.04 -4.14
N HIS A 22 -11.14 -8.15 -3.23
CA HIS A 22 -12.37 -7.38 -3.22
C HIS A 22 -12.39 -6.41 -2.04
N CYS A 23 -12.44 -5.12 -2.35
CA CYS A 23 -12.60 -4.09 -1.33
C CYS A 23 -14.07 -4.03 -0.86
N GLY A 24 -14.31 -4.35 0.40
CA GLY A 24 -15.63 -4.31 1.07
C GLY A 24 -15.94 -2.97 1.76
N ALA A 25 -15.15 -1.92 1.52
CA ALA A 25 -15.48 -0.58 2.02
C ALA A 25 -16.74 -0.04 1.33
N ALA A 26 -17.58 0.71 2.05
CA ALA A 26 -18.75 1.38 1.45
C ALA A 26 -18.35 2.44 0.41
N GLY A 27 -17.17 3.02 0.59
CA GLY A 27 -16.50 3.91 -0.34
C GLY A 27 -15.09 4.21 0.15
N ILE A 28 -14.16 4.44 -0.77
CA ILE A 28 -12.76 4.75 -0.47
C ILE A 28 -12.42 6.20 -0.81
N THR A 29 -11.41 6.74 -0.14
CA THR A 29 -10.80 8.02 -0.48
C THR A 29 -9.41 7.78 -1.07
N ILE A 30 -9.13 8.42 -2.21
CA ILE A 30 -7.78 8.47 -2.79
C ILE A 30 -7.10 9.74 -2.31
N GLY A 31 -6.05 9.59 -1.49
CA GLY A 31 -5.12 10.63 -1.03
C GLY A 31 -3.71 10.36 -1.57
N GLY A 32 -2.67 10.68 -0.80
CA GLY A 32 -1.26 10.43 -1.15
C GLY A 32 -0.40 11.70 -1.21
N GLY A 33 0.76 11.63 -1.86
CA GLY A 33 1.68 12.75 -2.13
C GLY A 33 1.71 13.18 -3.61
N GLU A 34 2.53 14.17 -3.97
CA GLU A 34 2.58 14.68 -5.37
C GLU A 34 2.95 13.60 -6.41
N ASP A 35 3.77 12.63 -6.00
CA ASP A 35 4.32 11.60 -6.89
C ASP A 35 3.52 10.28 -6.89
N HIS A 36 2.57 10.10 -5.96
CA HIS A 36 1.80 8.86 -5.82
C HIS A 36 0.45 9.11 -5.17
N ALA A 37 -0.54 8.28 -5.50
CA ALA A 37 -1.84 8.33 -4.87
C ALA A 37 -2.10 7.07 -4.05
N SER A 38 -2.46 7.23 -2.78
CA SER A 38 -2.75 6.13 -1.88
C SER A 38 -4.22 6.08 -1.45
N CYS A 39 -4.70 4.87 -1.15
CA CYS A 39 -6.00 4.64 -0.57
C CYS A 39 -5.97 5.10 0.89
N ALA A 40 -6.44 6.32 1.15
CA ALA A 40 -6.51 6.89 2.50
C ALA A 40 -7.52 6.16 3.41
N THR A 41 -8.31 5.24 2.85
CA THR A 41 -9.22 4.34 3.59
C THR A 41 -8.54 3.04 4.03
N PHE A 42 -7.29 2.80 3.62
CA PHE A 42 -6.50 1.70 4.11
C PHE A 42 -6.42 1.69 5.63
N ILE A 43 -6.60 0.50 6.22
CA ILE A 43 -6.43 0.29 7.65
C ILE A 43 -5.96 -1.16 7.88
N ASP A 44 -4.96 -1.33 8.73
CA ASP A 44 -4.43 -2.64 9.13
C ASP A 44 -4.67 -2.83 10.63
N THR A 45 -5.76 -3.53 10.95
CA THR A 45 -6.14 -3.86 12.33
C THR A 45 -5.94 -5.33 12.67
N GLY A 46 -5.52 -6.14 11.69
CA GLY A 46 -5.52 -7.60 11.79
C GLY A 46 -6.91 -8.27 11.86
N THR A 47 -8.01 -7.50 11.75
CA THR A 47 -9.39 -8.02 11.77
C THR A 47 -10.15 -7.54 10.53
N HIS A 48 -10.90 -8.44 9.88
CA HIS A 48 -11.72 -8.07 8.72
C HIS A 48 -12.90 -7.17 9.13
N GLY A 49 -13.10 -6.10 8.36
CA GLY A 49 -14.24 -5.20 8.43
C GLY A 49 -14.91 -5.03 7.08
N GLY A 50 -15.78 -4.02 6.96
CA GLY A 50 -16.50 -3.75 5.71
C GLY A 50 -17.81 -4.52 5.56
N LEU A 51 -18.42 -4.39 4.38
CA LEU A 51 -19.72 -4.97 4.04
C LEU A 51 -19.52 -6.18 3.11
N PRO A 52 -20.14 -7.34 3.39
CA PRO A 52 -19.83 -8.60 2.71
C PRO A 52 -20.29 -8.69 1.25
N LYS A 53 -21.08 -7.72 0.76
CA LYS A 53 -21.72 -7.77 -0.57
C LYS A 53 -21.70 -6.42 -1.29
N VAL A 54 -20.80 -5.52 -0.92
CA VAL A 54 -20.71 -4.19 -1.53
C VAL A 54 -19.54 -4.16 -2.49
N LEU A 55 -19.77 -3.57 -3.67
CA LEU A 55 -18.70 -3.14 -4.54
C LEU A 55 -18.28 -1.75 -4.08
N ALA A 56 -17.04 -1.63 -3.59
CA ALA A 56 -16.51 -0.33 -3.20
C ALA A 56 -16.48 0.62 -4.40
N THR A 57 -16.70 1.90 -4.11
CA THR A 57 -16.51 3.00 -5.06
C THR A 57 -15.53 4.01 -4.49
N VAL A 58 -14.94 4.87 -5.33
CA VAL A 58 -14.20 6.03 -4.86
C VAL A 58 -15.18 7.14 -4.49
N GLY A 59 -15.30 7.39 -3.20
CA GLY A 59 -16.13 8.47 -2.65
C GLY A 59 -15.49 9.85 -2.78
N ALA A 60 -14.15 9.92 -2.75
CA ALA A 60 -13.41 11.16 -2.98
C ALA A 60 -12.01 10.90 -3.55
N CYS A 61 -11.58 11.74 -4.48
CA CYS A 61 -10.21 11.81 -4.98
C CYS A 61 -9.62 13.17 -4.56
N GLN A 62 -8.69 13.16 -3.63
CA GLN A 62 -8.06 14.37 -3.09
C GLN A 62 -6.86 14.83 -3.93
N ARG A 63 -6.36 13.97 -4.83
CA ARG A 63 -5.25 14.32 -5.74
C ARG A 63 -5.76 15.25 -6.83
N SER A 64 -5.63 16.55 -6.62
CA SER A 64 -6.09 17.60 -7.55
C SER A 64 -5.45 17.50 -8.93
N GLU A 65 -4.25 16.96 -8.97
CA GLU A 65 -3.45 16.74 -10.16
C GLU A 65 -3.76 15.40 -10.85
N CYS A 66 -4.62 14.55 -10.29
CA CYS A 66 -5.01 13.31 -10.96
C CYS A 66 -5.86 13.61 -12.20
N VAL A 67 -5.51 13.06 -13.37
CA VAL A 67 -6.28 13.24 -14.62
C VAL A 67 -7.71 12.68 -14.55
N HIS A 68 -7.96 11.78 -13.60
CA HIS A 68 -9.27 11.19 -13.36
C HIS A 68 -10.09 11.99 -12.34
N ASN A 69 -9.52 13.02 -11.72
CA ASN A 69 -10.21 13.86 -10.75
C ASN A 69 -11.04 14.93 -11.46
N ASN A 70 -12.34 14.92 -11.20
CA ASN A 70 -13.26 15.97 -11.57
C ASN A 70 -14.01 16.43 -10.32
N ASP A 71 -13.69 17.62 -9.81
CA ASP A 71 -14.31 18.22 -8.62
C ASP A 71 -14.26 17.31 -7.38
N LEU A 72 -13.10 16.72 -7.10
CA LEU A 72 -12.86 15.74 -6.02
C LEU A 72 -13.58 14.40 -6.21
N MET A 73 -14.21 14.18 -7.36
CA MET A 73 -14.79 12.89 -7.73
C MET A 73 -13.89 12.16 -8.71
N CYS A 74 -13.70 10.86 -8.51
CA CYS A 74 -12.98 10.04 -9.47
C CYS A 74 -13.91 9.65 -10.62
N GLY A 75 -13.53 10.02 -11.85
CA GLY A 75 -14.21 9.69 -13.10
C GLY A 75 -13.54 8.56 -13.89
N ALA A 76 -12.61 7.81 -13.30
CA ALA A 76 -12.03 6.63 -13.94
C ALA A 76 -13.12 5.57 -14.19
N PRO A 77 -13.05 4.80 -15.30
CA PRO A 77 -14.01 3.73 -15.56
C PRO A 77 -13.94 2.63 -14.50
N GLU A 78 -12.73 2.36 -14.02
CA GLU A 78 -12.46 1.42 -12.93
C GLU A 78 -11.19 1.83 -12.17
N VAL A 79 -11.16 1.48 -10.88
CA VAL A 79 -10.05 1.79 -9.98
C VAL A 79 -9.42 0.50 -9.46
N HIS A 80 -8.11 0.39 -9.62
CA HIS A 80 -7.30 -0.71 -9.10
C HIS A 80 -6.48 -0.21 -7.92
N VAL A 81 -6.48 -0.97 -6.83
CA VAL A 81 -5.69 -0.67 -5.63
C VAL A 81 -4.69 -1.80 -5.40
N GLY A 82 -3.46 -1.48 -5.03
CA GLY A 82 -2.44 -2.48 -4.77
C GLY A 82 -1.20 -1.90 -4.10
N PRO A 83 -0.21 -2.72 -3.75
CA PRO A 83 1.04 -2.23 -3.19
C PRO A 83 1.78 -1.33 -4.19
N GLY A 84 2.34 -0.23 -3.69
CA GLY A 84 3.10 0.74 -4.47
C GLY A 84 4.16 1.46 -3.62
N ALA A 85 4.18 2.78 -3.67
CA ALA A 85 4.97 3.62 -2.76
C ALA A 85 4.46 3.50 -1.32
N ASP A 86 3.13 3.41 -1.12
CA ASP A 86 2.53 3.00 0.16
C ASP A 86 2.00 1.56 0.09
N ASN A 87 1.51 1.06 1.23
CA ASN A 87 0.89 -0.27 1.34
C ASN A 87 -0.31 -0.44 0.40
N ALA A 88 -1.04 0.65 0.14
CA ALA A 88 -2.25 0.64 -0.65
C ALA A 88 -2.29 1.87 -1.55
N ASP A 89 -1.81 1.71 -2.77
CA ASP A 89 -1.78 2.74 -3.80
C ASP A 89 -2.92 2.56 -4.80
N CYS A 90 -3.46 3.69 -5.27
CA CYS A 90 -4.35 3.74 -6.43
C CYS A 90 -3.51 3.56 -7.69
N LEU A 91 -3.45 2.33 -8.21
CA LEU A 91 -2.68 1.98 -9.41
C LEU A 91 -3.28 2.58 -10.69
N THR A 92 -4.54 3.04 -10.62
CA THR A 92 -5.21 3.80 -11.70
C THR A 92 -4.77 5.26 -11.76
N TYR A 93 -4.12 5.78 -10.71
CA TYR A 93 -3.69 7.18 -10.66
C TYR A 93 -2.78 7.55 -11.83
N LYS A 94 -3.03 8.74 -12.39
CA LYS A 94 -2.16 9.38 -13.38
C LYS A 94 -2.12 10.87 -13.09
N HIS A 95 -0.91 11.41 -12.95
CA HIS A 95 -0.69 12.84 -12.77
C HIS A 95 -0.92 13.58 -14.10
N GLY A 96 -1.73 14.63 -14.08
CA GLY A 96 -2.05 15.52 -15.20
C GLY A 96 -1.05 16.67 -15.33
N GLY A 97 0.15 16.37 -15.84
CA GLY A 97 1.08 17.41 -16.29
C GLY A 97 2.55 17.01 -16.36
N GLY A 98 2.98 16.50 -17.52
CA GLY A 98 4.37 16.60 -18.01
C GLY A 98 5.35 15.52 -17.55
N GLU A 99 5.52 14.47 -18.37
CA GLU A 99 6.74 13.68 -18.59
C GLU A 99 7.65 13.32 -17.38
N THR A 100 7.75 12.00 -17.14
CA THR A 100 8.80 11.23 -16.40
C THR A 100 8.66 11.07 -14.88
N GLY A 101 7.72 10.21 -14.45
CA GLY A 101 7.74 9.55 -13.14
C GLY A 101 7.59 8.02 -13.21
N GLY A 102 7.71 7.44 -14.40
CA GLY A 102 7.80 5.99 -14.58
C GLY A 102 9.22 5.52 -14.31
N GLN A 103 9.70 5.60 -13.07
CA GLN A 103 10.74 4.67 -12.65
C GLN A 103 10.11 3.31 -12.48
N ALA A 104 10.22 2.54 -13.55
CA ALA A 104 10.23 1.10 -13.52
C ALA A 104 10.90 0.62 -12.23
N ALA A 105 10.12 -0.10 -11.40
CA ALA A 105 10.70 -1.07 -10.51
C ALA A 105 11.53 -2.02 -11.39
N GLY A 106 12.85 -1.82 -11.38
CA GLY A 106 13.78 -2.64 -12.12
C GLY A 106 13.66 -4.09 -11.64
N MET A 107 13.22 -4.98 -12.52
CA MET A 107 13.60 -6.38 -12.43
C MET A 107 15.12 -6.47 -12.56
N ALA A 108 15.82 -6.50 -11.43
CA ALA A 108 17.16 -7.06 -11.35
C ALA A 108 17.02 -8.57 -11.10
N GLY A 109 16.90 -9.33 -12.19
CA GLY A 109 16.98 -10.78 -12.17
C GLY A 109 17.92 -11.25 -13.27
N GLY A 110 19.16 -11.60 -12.92
CA GLY A 110 20.09 -12.27 -13.84
C GLY A 110 21.57 -12.27 -13.43
N GLY A 111 22.05 -13.41 -12.92
CA GLY A 111 23.47 -13.82 -12.77
C GLY A 111 24.16 -13.30 -11.51
N ASN A 112 24.91 -14.05 -10.72
CA ASN A 112 25.66 -15.29 -10.96
C ASN A 112 25.94 -16.02 -9.62
N SER A 113 25.86 -17.35 -9.63
CA SER A 113 26.52 -18.21 -8.63
C SER A 113 28.03 -18.08 -8.80
N GLU A 114 28.76 -17.55 -7.82
CA GLU A 114 30.11 -18.03 -7.46
C GLU A 114 30.33 -17.87 -5.95
N LEU A 115 30.70 -18.99 -5.33
CA LEU A 115 31.03 -19.10 -3.93
C LEU A 115 32.36 -18.39 -3.64
N ALA A 116 32.38 -17.52 -2.63
CA ALA A 116 33.61 -17.17 -1.93
C ALA A 116 33.30 -17.07 -0.44
N GLY A 117 33.76 -18.07 0.30
CA GLY A 117 33.63 -18.14 1.74
C GLY A 117 34.40 -17.01 2.43
N ALA A 118 33.70 -16.28 3.30
CA ALA A 118 34.32 -15.49 4.34
C ALA A 118 34.10 -16.20 5.67
N HIS A 119 35.20 -16.78 6.17
CA HIS A 119 35.49 -17.09 7.55
C HIS A 119 34.77 -16.17 8.57
N VAL A 120 34.13 -16.78 9.57
CA VAL A 120 33.69 -16.11 10.79
C VAL A 120 34.83 -16.26 11.80
N PRO A 121 35.43 -15.18 12.35
CA PRO A 121 36.30 -15.32 13.50
C PRO A 121 35.46 -15.59 14.76
N GLU A 122 35.84 -16.63 15.50
CA GLU A 122 35.33 -16.96 16.82
C GLU A 122 35.81 -15.92 17.84
N GLU A 123 34.90 -15.10 18.37
CA GLU A 123 35.17 -14.28 19.55
C GLU A 123 34.55 -14.96 20.77
N THR A 124 35.38 -15.75 21.44
CA THR A 124 35.17 -16.28 22.78
C THR A 124 35.12 -15.16 23.82
N GLY A 125 34.10 -15.19 24.69
CA GLY A 125 34.25 -14.75 26.08
C GLY A 125 33.31 -13.64 26.54
N GLY A 126 32.58 -13.91 27.63
CA GLY A 126 32.01 -12.83 28.45
C GLY A 126 30.71 -13.16 29.17
N LEU A 127 30.70 -14.21 30.00
CA LEU A 127 29.66 -14.40 31.01
C LEU A 127 29.86 -13.36 32.13
N ALA A 128 28.89 -12.46 32.33
CA ALA A 128 28.67 -11.81 33.63
C ALA A 128 27.20 -11.39 33.74
N GLY A 129 26.43 -12.21 34.46
CA GLY A 129 25.08 -11.85 34.89
C GLY A 129 25.12 -10.72 35.92
N GLY A 130 24.38 -9.65 35.67
CA GLY A 130 23.99 -8.67 36.68
C GLY A 130 22.69 -9.11 37.35
N PRO A 131 22.50 -8.84 38.65
CA PRO A 131 21.34 -9.32 39.39
C PRO A 131 20.06 -8.60 38.95
N VAL A 132 19.00 -9.39 38.81
CA VAL A 132 17.61 -8.94 38.68
C VAL A 132 17.22 -8.26 39.99
N GLY A 133 16.90 -6.97 39.94
CA GLY A 133 16.28 -6.27 41.07
C GLY A 133 14.85 -6.78 41.26
N GLU A 134 14.58 -7.35 42.43
CA GLU A 134 13.23 -7.65 42.90
C GLU A 134 12.46 -6.34 43.19
N PRO A 135 11.12 -6.31 42.99
CA PRO A 135 10.28 -5.21 43.42
C PRO A 135 9.97 -5.32 44.91
N THR A 136 10.10 -4.23 45.65
CA THR A 136 9.49 -4.07 46.98
C THR A 136 8.64 -2.81 46.97
N ASP A 137 7.35 -3.02 47.26
CA ASP A 137 6.22 -2.14 47.61
C ASP A 137 6.32 -0.62 47.30
#